data_AF-A0A0F8YSQ2-F1
#
_entry.id   AF-A0A0F8YSQ2-F1
#
_cell.length_a   1.000
_cell.length_b   1.000
_cell.length_c   1.000
_cell.angle_alpha   90.00
_cell.angle_beta   90.00
_cell.angle_gamma   90.00
#
_symmetry.space_group_name_H-M   'P 1'
#
loop_
_entity.id
_entity.type
_entity.pdbx_description
1 polymer ?
#
loop_
_entity_poly.entity_id
_entity_poly.type
_entity_poly.pdbx_seq_one_letter_code
_entity_poly.pdbx_strand_id
1 'polypeptide(L)'
;EDISIDTSGASEVIEKLLGDVPPKTPSFNALTKIKNVILDADGDIVVLDRIKRDTIDEILNKSKTSPTLRREMKIVKDALLNAMDSKSPQYAQARLIHALHSPAIERAEKGITGILANMEGDNIAGAVTQLMASKNTIPETIKKARALIRKQNPEAWDAALRDFIRFKFERIKDSQISDVSNLGGALRKAVFGNQNQRDVMKAAMSPQQFRNLTDFMEVLQKTGLTFAKESATATRQAELRALERETQMEVLTIATSPFRTPERTIADRVNALRFGRGARELAEKILDPEAGAELARIKRLSPRSEDLINSVAVILGVTAPETIEAVQGITNQQAQ
;
A
#
# COMPACT_ATOMS: atom_id res chain seq x y z
N GLU A 1 2.21 30.25 41.44
CA GLU A 1 1.33 29.51 42.35
C GLU A 1 0.89 28.27 41.61
N ASP A 2 1.15 27.09 42.17
CA ASP A 2 0.69 25.85 41.58
C ASP A 2 -0.83 25.78 41.78
N ILE A 3 -1.57 25.94 40.68
CA ILE A 3 -3.02 25.85 40.69
C ILE A 3 -3.38 24.35 40.73
N SER A 4 -3.73 23.84 41.90
CA SER A 4 -4.29 22.50 42.03
C SER A 4 -5.75 22.51 41.57
N ILE A 5 -6.06 21.63 40.62
CA ILE A 5 -7.39 21.45 40.03
C ILE A 5 -8.17 20.44 40.87
N ASP A 6 -9.37 20.84 41.30
CA ASP A 6 -10.30 19.94 41.97
C ASP A 6 -10.86 18.92 40.96
N THR A 7 -10.46 17.65 41.08
CA THR A 7 -10.89 16.55 40.20
C THR A 7 -12.06 15.74 40.78
N SER A 8 -12.65 16.17 41.91
CA SER A 8 -13.75 15.45 42.58
C SER A 8 -14.93 15.19 41.64
N GLY A 9 -15.41 16.21 40.92
CA GLY A 9 -16.52 16.06 39.99
C GLY A 9 -16.24 15.09 38.83
N ALA A 10 -15.00 15.04 38.33
CA ALA A 10 -14.61 14.05 37.32
C ALA A 10 -14.55 12.63 37.91
N SER A 11 -14.08 12.50 39.15
CA SER A 11 -14.01 11.23 39.88
C SER A 11 -15.40 10.68 40.18
N GLU A 12 -16.34 11.52 40.60
CA GLU A 12 -17.74 11.15 40.83
C GLU A 12 -18.41 10.62 39.55
N VAL A 13 -18.17 11.28 38.42
CA VAL A 13 -18.67 10.83 37.11
C VAL A 13 -18.12 9.44 36.76
N ILE A 14 -16.82 9.20 37.00
CA ILE A 14 -16.21 7.89 36.75
C ILE A 14 -16.79 6.83 37.69
N GLU A 15 -16.99 7.14 38.97
CA GLU A 15 -17.58 6.21 39.94
C GLU A 15 -19.01 5.81 39.57
N LYS A 16 -19.82 6.77 39.14
CA LYS A 16 -21.17 6.49 38.64
C LYS A 16 -21.13 5.55 37.45
N LEU A 17 -20.27 5.82 36.46
CA LEU A 17 -20.11 4.96 35.29
C LEU A 17 -19.60 3.56 35.67
N LEU A 18 -18.70 3.45 36.64
CA LEU A 18 -18.23 2.15 37.14
C LEU A 18 -19.34 1.34 37.82
N GLY A 19 -20.31 2.00 38.47
CA GLY A 19 -21.49 1.34 39.05
C GLY A 19 -22.43 0.76 37.99
N ASP A 20 -22.53 1.41 36.82
CA ASP A 20 -23.41 1.00 35.72
C ASP A 20 -22.78 -0.06 34.78
N VAL A 21 -21.46 -0.27 34.87
CA VAL A 21 -20.71 -1.13 33.95
C VAL A 21 -20.33 -2.45 34.61
N PRO A 22 -20.58 -3.62 33.98
CA PRO A 22 -20.20 -4.90 34.56
C PRO A 22 -18.69 -5.02 34.80
N PRO A 23 -18.26 -5.66 35.90
CA PRO A 23 -16.85 -5.80 36.23
C PRO A 23 -16.11 -6.60 35.14
N LYS A 24 -14.81 -6.32 35.00
CA LYS A 24 -13.89 -6.96 34.02
C LYS A 24 -14.23 -6.70 32.53
N THR A 25 -15.20 -5.85 32.22
CA THR A 25 -15.42 -5.40 30.84
C THR A 25 -14.30 -4.43 30.41
N PRO A 26 -14.08 -4.25 29.09
CA PRO A 26 -13.13 -3.24 28.59
C PRO A 26 -13.41 -1.83 29.12
N SER A 27 -14.70 -1.46 29.23
CA SER A 27 -15.16 -0.21 29.83
C SER A 27 -14.77 -0.09 31.30
N PHE A 28 -15.04 -1.12 32.10
CA PHE A 28 -14.68 -1.14 33.51
C PHE A 28 -13.17 -0.94 33.69
N ASN A 29 -12.36 -1.71 32.98
CA ASN A 29 -10.89 -1.63 33.08
C ASN A 29 -10.35 -0.24 32.66
N ALA A 30 -10.91 0.34 31.59
CA ALA A 30 -10.54 1.67 31.13
C ALA A 30 -10.90 2.76 32.15
N LEU A 31 -12.11 2.71 32.70
CA LEU A 31 -12.60 3.66 33.71
C LEU A 31 -11.78 3.55 35.00
N THR A 32 -11.48 2.34 35.49
CA THR A 32 -10.62 2.14 36.66
C THR A 32 -9.22 2.70 36.44
N LYS A 33 -8.62 2.43 35.26
CA LYS A 33 -7.30 2.98 34.92
C LYS A 33 -7.32 4.51 34.93
N ILE A 34 -8.33 5.12 34.29
CA ILE A 34 -8.45 6.58 34.22
C ILE A 34 -8.66 7.19 35.60
N LYS A 35 -9.50 6.57 36.44
CA LYS A 35 -9.71 7.01 37.83
C LYS A 35 -8.38 7.10 38.57
N ASN A 36 -7.59 6.02 38.54
CA ASN A 36 -6.34 5.96 39.28
C ASN A 36 -5.35 7.03 38.81
N VAL A 37 -5.15 7.18 37.50
CA VAL A 37 -4.21 8.20 37.00
C VAL A 37 -4.67 9.63 37.27
N ILE A 38 -5.98 9.91 37.30
CA ILE A 38 -6.51 11.24 37.67
C ILE A 38 -6.27 11.53 39.15
N LEU A 39 -6.43 10.53 40.03
CA LEU A 39 -6.14 10.67 41.45
C LEU A 39 -4.63 10.87 41.68
N ASP A 40 -3.78 10.10 40.99
CA ASP A 40 -2.32 10.20 41.08
C ASP A 40 -1.78 11.55 40.57
N ALA A 41 -2.55 12.26 39.73
CA ALA A 41 -2.17 13.58 39.22
C ALA A 41 -2.27 14.68 40.28
N ASP A 42 -2.97 14.45 41.41
CA ASP A 42 -3.10 15.39 42.53
C ASP A 42 -3.52 16.82 42.12
N GLY A 43 -4.34 16.92 41.08
CA GLY A 43 -4.81 18.20 40.54
C GLY A 43 -3.78 18.98 39.71
N ASP A 44 -2.59 18.45 39.41
CA ASP A 44 -1.63 19.11 38.52
C ASP A 44 -2.20 19.19 37.09
N ILE A 45 -2.46 20.42 36.63
CA ILE A 45 -3.07 20.68 35.33
C ILE A 45 -2.24 20.15 34.13
N VAL A 46 -0.91 20.14 34.24
CA VAL A 46 -0.02 19.65 33.18
C VAL A 46 -0.10 18.13 33.11
N VAL A 47 -0.12 17.46 34.26
CA VAL A 47 -0.31 16.00 34.34
C VAL A 47 -1.70 15.60 33.86
N LEU A 48 -2.74 16.36 34.23
CA LEU A 48 -4.11 16.13 33.76
C LEU A 48 -4.27 16.33 32.23
N ASP A 49 -3.63 17.33 31.61
CA ASP A 49 -3.62 17.47 30.15
C ASP A 49 -2.93 16.27 29.48
N ARG A 50 -1.81 15.81 30.06
CA ARG A 50 -1.11 14.62 29.57
C ARG A 50 -2.00 13.38 29.65
N ILE A 51 -2.68 13.15 30.77
CA ILE A 51 -3.64 12.04 30.92
C ILE A 51 -4.74 12.13 29.86
N LYS A 52 -5.28 13.32 29.63
CA LYS A 52 -6.30 13.55 28.61
C LYS A 52 -5.78 13.22 27.20
N ARG A 53 -4.55 13.61 26.83
CA ARG A 53 -3.96 13.33 25.51
C ARG A 53 -3.53 11.87 25.33
N ASP A 54 -2.82 11.32 26.30
CA ASP A 54 -2.10 10.06 26.12
C ASP A 54 -2.95 8.86 26.54
N THR A 55 -3.90 9.05 27.47
CA THR A 55 -4.76 7.96 27.94
C THR A 55 -6.16 8.06 27.36
N ILE A 56 -6.86 9.18 27.59
CA ILE A 56 -8.28 9.29 27.22
C ILE A 56 -8.45 9.38 25.70
N ASP A 57 -7.71 10.27 25.03
CA ASP A 57 -7.78 10.43 23.57
C ASP A 57 -7.26 9.17 22.84
N GLU A 58 -6.28 8.46 23.38
CA GLU A 58 -5.82 7.18 22.84
C GLU A 58 -6.91 6.10 22.91
N ILE A 59 -7.58 5.94 24.06
CA ILE A 59 -8.69 4.99 24.21
C ILE A 59 -9.85 5.36 23.27
N LEU A 60 -10.18 6.65 23.14
CA LEU A 60 -11.19 7.12 22.18
C LEU A 60 -10.84 6.76 20.73
N ASN A 61 -9.56 6.87 20.36
CA ASN A 61 -9.09 6.52 19.02
C ASN A 61 -9.09 5.00 18.75
N LYS A 62 -8.83 4.17 19.77
CA LYS A 62 -8.83 2.70 19.67
C LYS A 62 -10.24 2.10 19.77
N SER A 63 -11.17 2.76 20.46
CA SER A 63 -12.54 2.28 20.72
C SER A 63 -13.54 2.52 19.57
N LYS A 64 -13.06 2.69 18.32
CA LYS A 64 -13.94 2.93 17.15
C LYS A 64 -15.02 1.86 16.96
N THR A 65 -14.78 0.64 17.43
CA THR A 65 -15.69 -0.51 17.34
C THR A 65 -16.56 -0.72 18.58
N SER A 66 -16.38 0.05 19.66
CA SER A 66 -17.16 -0.05 20.89
C SER A 66 -17.89 1.27 21.20
N PRO A 67 -19.15 1.43 20.73
CA PRO A 67 -19.91 2.66 20.92
C PRO A 67 -20.09 3.05 22.40
N THR A 68 -20.29 2.06 23.27
CA THR A 68 -20.50 2.25 24.71
C THR A 68 -19.26 2.82 25.38
N LEU A 69 -18.10 2.18 25.19
CA LEU A 69 -16.82 2.67 25.71
C LEU A 69 -16.52 4.08 25.19
N ARG A 70 -16.74 4.32 23.90
CA ARG A 70 -16.52 5.64 23.30
C ARG A 70 -17.38 6.73 23.95
N ARG A 71 -18.65 6.41 24.26
CA ARG A 71 -19.56 7.33 24.94
C ARG A 71 -19.08 7.64 26.36
N GLU A 72 -18.73 6.61 27.12
CA GLU A 72 -18.22 6.75 28.50
C GLU A 72 -16.95 7.58 28.55
N MET A 73 -15.98 7.29 27.70
CA MET A 73 -14.72 8.06 27.63
C MET A 73 -14.95 9.52 27.25
N LYS A 74 -15.97 9.81 26.43
CA LYS A 74 -16.33 11.18 26.08
C LYS A 74 -16.91 11.93 27.29
N ILE A 75 -17.79 11.29 28.06
CA ILE A 75 -18.35 11.85 29.29
C ILE A 75 -17.24 12.16 30.30
N VAL A 76 -16.30 11.23 30.51
CA VAL A 76 -15.16 11.43 31.42
C VAL A 76 -14.25 12.55 30.93
N LYS A 77 -13.96 12.61 29.62
CA LYS A 77 -13.17 13.68 29.02
C LYS A 77 -13.82 15.05 29.26
N ASP A 78 -15.12 15.16 29.01
CA ASP A 78 -15.85 16.41 29.15
C ASP A 78 -15.88 16.86 30.62
N ALA A 79 -16.07 15.93 31.57
CA ALA A 79 -16.01 16.23 33.00
C ALA A 79 -14.62 16.74 33.44
N LEU A 80 -13.55 16.08 33.00
CA LEU A 80 -12.18 16.49 33.30
C LEU A 80 -11.86 17.87 32.70
N LEU A 81 -12.25 18.10 31.45
CA LEU A 81 -12.03 19.39 30.79
C LEU A 81 -12.78 20.52 31.49
N ASN A 82 -14.04 20.29 31.92
CA ASN A 82 -14.81 21.28 32.66
C ASN A 82 -14.12 21.63 34.00
N ALA A 83 -13.59 20.63 34.71
CA ALA A 83 -12.83 20.86 35.94
C ALA A 83 -11.59 21.75 35.67
N MET A 84 -10.80 21.41 34.65
CA MET A 84 -9.61 22.18 34.26
C MET A 84 -9.94 23.61 33.81
N ASP A 85 -10.96 23.78 32.97
CA ASP A 85 -11.37 25.08 32.42
C ASP A 85 -11.91 26.01 33.52
N SER A 86 -12.67 25.47 34.48
CA SER A 86 -13.28 26.25 35.56
C SER A 86 -12.25 26.86 36.52
N LYS A 87 -11.09 26.20 36.69
CA LYS A 87 -10.04 26.61 37.61
C LYS A 87 -8.92 27.38 36.92
N SER A 88 -8.69 27.15 35.62
CA SER A 88 -7.66 27.85 34.85
C SER A 88 -8.24 28.49 33.57
N PRO A 89 -8.61 29.79 33.63
CA PRO A 89 -9.04 30.54 32.46
C PRO A 89 -7.99 30.55 31.33
N GLN A 90 -6.71 30.52 31.68
CA GLN A 90 -5.60 30.47 30.73
C GLN A 90 -5.58 29.14 29.96
N TYR A 91 -5.84 28.02 30.63
CA TYR A 91 -5.96 26.71 29.98
C TYR A 91 -7.16 26.68 29.01
N ALA A 92 -8.31 27.21 29.43
CA ALA A 92 -9.48 27.35 28.57
C ALA A 92 -9.18 28.18 27.31
N GLN A 93 -8.46 29.29 27.47
CA GLN A 93 -8.00 30.13 26.35
C GLN A 93 -7.02 29.38 25.43
N ALA A 94 -6.03 28.67 25.98
CA ALA A 94 -5.08 27.88 25.22
C ALA A 94 -5.78 26.80 24.38
N ARG A 95 -6.78 26.13 24.95
CA ARG A 95 -7.59 25.14 24.24
C ARG A 95 -8.40 25.75 23.10
N LEU A 96 -8.95 26.95 23.29
CA LEU A 96 -9.67 27.67 22.23
C LEU A 96 -8.73 28.02 21.05
N ILE A 97 -7.55 28.57 21.36
CA ILE A 97 -6.51 28.88 20.36
C ILE A 97 -6.12 27.59 19.62
N HIS A 98 -5.84 26.51 20.35
CA HIS A 98 -5.53 25.23 19.75
C HIS A 98 -6.66 24.74 18.84
N ALA A 99 -7.92 24.75 19.29
CA ALA A 99 -9.06 24.32 18.49
C ALA A 99 -9.25 25.16 17.22
N LEU A 100 -9.00 26.47 17.29
CA LEU A 100 -9.11 27.39 16.16
C LEU A 100 -8.04 27.14 15.09
N HIS A 101 -6.80 26.90 15.51
CA HIS A 101 -5.66 26.80 14.59
C HIS A 101 -5.31 25.37 14.17
N SER A 102 -5.63 24.36 14.98
CA SER A 102 -5.30 22.95 14.67
C SER A 102 -5.81 22.48 13.31
N PRO A 103 -7.05 22.78 12.87
CA PRO A 103 -7.51 22.31 11.56
C PRO A 103 -6.70 22.85 10.39
N ALA A 104 -6.12 24.04 10.50
CA ALA A 104 -5.24 24.60 9.46
C ALA A 104 -3.85 23.95 9.52
N ILE A 105 -3.30 23.78 10.72
CA ILE A 105 -2.00 23.13 10.94
C ILE A 105 -2.05 21.66 10.49
N GLU A 106 -3.05 20.89 10.91
CA GLU A 106 -3.24 19.50 10.49
C GLU A 106 -3.40 19.36 8.99
N ARG A 107 -4.09 20.31 8.33
CA ARG A 107 -4.20 20.32 6.86
C ARG A 107 -2.88 20.63 6.18
N ALA A 108 -2.06 21.51 6.77
CA ALA A 108 -0.73 21.81 6.26
C ALA A 108 0.22 20.60 6.45
N GLU A 109 0.22 20.01 7.64
CA GLU A 109 1.04 18.86 8.04
C GLU A 109 0.68 17.59 7.26
N LYS A 110 -0.62 17.27 7.14
CA LYS A 110 -1.11 16.11 6.37
C LYS A 110 -1.20 16.41 4.86
N GLY A 111 -1.03 17.68 4.48
CA GLY A 111 -1.10 18.15 3.09
C GLY A 111 0.23 17.98 2.36
N ILE A 112 0.27 18.48 1.11
CA ILE A 112 1.49 18.44 0.29
C ILE A 112 2.66 19.09 1.02
N THR A 113 2.46 20.26 1.62
CA THR A 113 3.54 21.00 2.29
C THR A 113 4.16 20.21 3.42
N GLY A 114 3.37 19.59 4.29
CA GLY A 114 3.90 18.77 5.39
C GLY A 114 4.48 17.44 4.90
N ILE A 115 3.88 16.80 3.89
CA ILE A 115 4.49 15.64 3.22
C ILE A 115 5.86 16.02 2.66
N LEU A 116 5.98 17.19 2.01
CA LEU A 116 7.22 17.70 1.43
C LEU A 116 8.23 18.13 2.52
N ALA A 117 7.78 18.75 3.60
CA ALA A 117 8.64 19.17 4.71
C ALA A 117 9.21 17.97 5.48
N ASN A 118 8.45 16.89 5.59
CA ASN A 118 8.91 15.62 6.17
C ASN A 118 9.76 14.77 5.19
N MET A 119 10.12 15.30 4.01
CA MET A 119 11.00 14.62 3.05
C MET A 119 12.50 14.82 3.34
N GLU A 120 12.90 15.34 4.50
CA GLU A 120 14.32 15.34 4.86
C GLU A 120 14.83 13.90 5.00
N GLY A 121 15.74 13.50 4.11
CA GLY A 121 16.31 12.15 4.03
C GLY A 121 15.70 11.27 2.92
N ASP A 122 16.31 10.09 2.69
CA ASP A 122 16.08 9.13 1.60
C ASP A 122 14.61 8.62 1.39
N ASN A 123 13.62 9.13 2.12
CA ASN A 123 12.24 8.62 2.14
C ASN A 123 11.26 9.32 1.16
N ILE A 124 11.77 9.97 0.11
CA ILE A 124 10.92 10.58 -0.94
C ILE A 124 9.98 9.53 -1.57
N ALA A 125 10.47 8.30 -1.73
CA ALA A 125 9.68 7.20 -2.27
C ALA A 125 8.45 6.86 -1.41
N GLY A 126 8.59 6.86 -0.08
CA GLY A 126 7.48 6.60 0.85
C GLY A 126 6.43 7.70 0.82
N ALA A 127 6.87 8.96 0.81
CA ALA A 127 6.01 10.14 0.76
C ALA A 127 5.15 10.18 -0.51
N VAL A 128 5.78 9.98 -1.68
CA VAL A 128 5.07 9.91 -2.97
C VAL A 128 4.12 8.71 -3.02
N THR A 129 4.54 7.56 -2.50
CA THR A 129 3.68 6.36 -2.42
C THR A 129 2.43 6.64 -1.60
N GLN A 130 2.56 7.29 -0.44
CA GLN A 130 1.44 7.68 0.40
C GLN A 130 0.53 8.71 -0.29
N LEU A 131 1.14 9.72 -0.94
CA LEU A 131 0.42 10.75 -1.68
C LEU A 131 -0.44 10.13 -2.80
N MET A 132 0.12 9.20 -3.58
CA MET A 132 -0.61 8.54 -4.68
C MET A 132 -1.59 7.46 -4.20
N ALA A 133 -1.35 6.85 -3.03
CA ALA A 133 -2.26 5.85 -2.46
C ALA A 133 -3.49 6.47 -1.77
N SER A 134 -3.42 7.75 -1.38
CA SER A 134 -4.52 8.45 -0.74
C SER A 134 -5.75 8.59 -1.67
N LYS A 135 -6.92 8.23 -1.14
CA LYS A 135 -8.20 8.33 -1.86
C LYS A 135 -8.62 9.78 -2.15
N ASN A 136 -8.09 10.73 -1.39
CA ASN A 136 -8.45 12.14 -1.47
C ASN A 136 -7.48 12.96 -2.35
N THR A 137 -6.51 12.29 -2.97
CA THR A 137 -5.56 12.95 -3.85
C THR A 137 -6.20 13.32 -5.17
N ILE A 138 -6.01 14.57 -5.57
CA ILE A 138 -6.50 15.13 -6.83
C ILE A 138 -5.34 15.28 -7.83
N PRO A 139 -5.59 15.21 -9.16
CA PRO A 139 -4.54 15.29 -10.18
C PRO A 139 -3.66 16.56 -10.10
N GLU A 140 -4.25 17.71 -9.76
CA GLU A 140 -3.50 18.97 -9.66
C GLU A 140 -2.48 18.97 -8.52
N THR A 141 -2.80 18.30 -7.41
CA THR A 141 -1.87 18.08 -6.29
C THR A 141 -0.65 17.30 -6.75
N ILE A 142 -0.86 16.25 -7.55
CA ILE A 142 0.22 15.43 -8.10
C ILE A 142 1.09 16.21 -9.07
N LYS A 143 0.50 17.02 -9.95
CA LYS A 143 1.28 17.88 -10.87
C LYS A 143 2.19 18.84 -10.10
N LYS A 144 1.66 19.47 -9.05
CA LYS A 144 2.43 20.39 -8.19
C LYS A 144 3.54 19.65 -7.45
N ALA A 145 3.23 18.52 -6.81
CA ALA A 145 4.22 17.70 -6.11
C ALA A 145 5.34 17.23 -7.04
N ARG A 146 4.99 16.74 -8.23
CA ARG A 146 5.94 16.36 -9.27
C ARG A 146 6.84 17.53 -9.68
N ALA A 147 6.28 18.71 -9.92
CA ALA A 147 7.06 19.88 -10.30
C ALA A 147 8.04 20.31 -9.20
N LEU A 148 7.60 20.28 -7.94
CA LEU A 148 8.44 20.64 -6.78
C LEU A 148 9.56 19.62 -6.56
N ILE A 149 9.24 18.33 -6.53
CA ILE A 149 10.23 17.27 -6.32
C ILE A 149 11.24 17.25 -7.47
N ARG A 150 10.79 17.31 -8.73
CA ARG A 150 11.72 17.28 -9.87
C ARG A 150 12.62 18.52 -9.96
N LYS A 151 12.18 19.66 -9.41
CA LYS A 151 13.02 20.87 -9.33
C LYS A 151 14.22 20.66 -8.40
N GLN A 152 14.06 19.84 -7.36
CA GLN A 152 15.12 19.56 -6.39
C GLN A 152 15.92 18.31 -6.75
N ASN A 153 15.24 17.22 -7.11
CA ASN A 153 15.83 15.98 -7.58
C ASN A 153 14.95 15.37 -8.69
N PRO A 154 15.35 15.47 -9.98
CA PRO A 154 14.54 15.00 -11.11
C PRO A 154 14.30 13.49 -11.10
N GLU A 155 15.26 12.71 -10.59
CA GLU A 155 15.22 11.24 -10.57
C GLU A 155 14.38 10.69 -9.42
N ALA A 156 14.32 11.42 -8.30
CA ALA A 156 13.59 10.96 -7.10
C ALA A 156 12.10 10.73 -7.37
N TRP A 157 11.47 11.57 -8.21
CA TRP A 157 10.07 11.36 -8.58
C TRP A 157 9.86 10.08 -9.40
N ASP A 158 10.71 9.85 -10.39
CA ASP A 158 10.60 8.69 -11.28
C ASP A 158 10.95 7.39 -10.51
N ALA A 159 11.91 7.43 -9.59
CA ALA A 159 12.22 6.34 -8.66
C ALA A 159 11.03 6.03 -7.73
N ALA A 160 10.43 7.06 -7.14
CA ALA A 160 9.26 6.90 -6.29
C ALA A 160 8.05 6.33 -7.03
N LEU A 161 7.85 6.78 -8.28
CA LEU A 161 6.80 6.26 -9.15
C LEU A 161 7.04 4.78 -9.50
N ARG A 162 8.29 4.39 -9.75
CA ARG A 162 8.70 3.00 -9.96
C ARG A 162 8.37 2.14 -8.76
N ASP A 163 8.73 2.61 -7.57
CA ASP A 163 8.46 1.92 -6.31
C ASP A 163 6.96 1.77 -6.03
N PHE A 164 6.16 2.79 -6.34
CA PHE A 164 4.71 2.68 -6.22
C PHE A 164 4.12 1.63 -7.15
N ILE A 165 4.53 1.60 -8.43
CA ILE A 165 4.06 0.60 -9.39
C ILE A 165 4.47 -0.80 -8.94
N ARG A 166 5.72 -0.98 -8.48
CA ARG A 166 6.21 -2.23 -7.90
C ARG A 166 5.33 -2.67 -6.72
N PHE A 167 5.08 -1.78 -5.76
CA PHE A 167 4.23 -2.05 -4.60
C PHE A 167 2.81 -2.49 -5.01
N LYS A 168 2.21 -1.83 -6.01
CA LYS A 168 0.90 -2.25 -6.53
C LYS A 168 0.93 -3.62 -7.18
N PHE A 169 2.00 -3.93 -7.91
CA PHE A 169 2.18 -5.22 -8.56
C PHE A 169 2.36 -6.36 -7.55
N GLU A 170 3.20 -6.16 -6.52
CA GLU A 170 3.44 -7.12 -5.44
C GLU A 170 2.15 -7.48 -4.70
N ARG A 171 1.30 -6.49 -4.36
CA ARG A 171 0.03 -6.75 -3.66
C ARG A 171 -0.98 -7.58 -4.45
N ILE A 172 -0.87 -7.62 -5.77
CA ILE A 172 -1.72 -8.48 -6.60
C ILE A 172 -1.29 -9.94 -6.43
N LYS A 173 0.03 -10.19 -6.38
CA LYS A 173 0.58 -11.53 -6.18
C LYS A 173 0.07 -12.15 -4.88
N ASP A 174 0.07 -11.38 -3.79
CA ASP A 174 -0.34 -11.87 -2.47
C ASP A 174 -1.85 -12.15 -2.39
N SER A 175 -2.67 -11.47 -3.19
CA SER A 175 -4.14 -11.54 -3.09
C SER A 175 -4.80 -12.50 -4.09
N GLN A 176 -4.08 -13.00 -5.10
CA GLN A 176 -4.64 -13.82 -6.19
C GLN A 176 -3.88 -15.13 -6.42
N ILE A 177 -3.32 -15.72 -5.35
CA ILE A 177 -2.49 -16.94 -5.41
C ILE A 177 -3.19 -18.11 -6.14
N SER A 178 -4.53 -18.13 -6.25
CA SER A 178 -5.30 -19.22 -6.87
C SER A 178 -5.86 -18.97 -8.29
N ASP A 179 -5.88 -17.74 -8.82
CA ASP A 179 -6.57 -17.41 -10.09
C ASP A 179 -5.72 -16.47 -10.98
N VAL A 180 -4.81 -17.06 -11.77
CA VAL A 180 -3.87 -16.35 -12.65
C VAL A 180 -4.53 -15.83 -13.95
N SER A 181 -5.82 -16.10 -14.16
CA SER A 181 -6.51 -15.89 -15.44
C SER A 181 -6.61 -14.44 -15.92
N ASN A 182 -6.37 -13.43 -15.06
CA ASN A 182 -6.51 -12.02 -15.43
C ASN A 182 -5.53 -11.05 -14.74
N LEU A 183 -4.22 -11.34 -14.80
CA LEU A 183 -3.19 -10.48 -14.20
C LEU A 183 -3.24 -9.03 -14.72
N GLY A 184 -3.47 -8.82 -16.02
CA GLY A 184 -3.59 -7.48 -16.62
C GLY A 184 -4.78 -6.69 -16.05
N GLY A 185 -5.94 -7.32 -15.91
CA GLY A 185 -7.11 -6.70 -15.29
C GLY A 185 -6.92 -6.42 -13.80
N ALA A 186 -6.26 -7.33 -13.08
CA ALA A 186 -5.92 -7.14 -11.67
C ALA A 186 -4.96 -5.96 -11.47
N LEU A 187 -3.92 -5.85 -12.31
CA LEU A 187 -3.00 -4.71 -12.29
C LEU A 187 -3.68 -3.40 -12.63
N ARG A 188 -4.51 -3.40 -13.67
CA ARG A 188 -5.33 -2.25 -14.02
C ARG A 188 -6.21 -1.80 -12.86
N LYS A 189 -6.86 -2.73 -12.17
CA LYS A 189 -7.67 -2.43 -10.99
C LYS A 189 -6.82 -1.94 -9.80
N ALA A 190 -5.62 -2.48 -9.58
CA ALA A 190 -4.76 -2.07 -8.48
C ALA A 190 -4.14 -0.68 -8.67
N VAL A 191 -3.75 -0.36 -9.91
CA VAL A 191 -3.08 0.90 -10.28
C VAL A 191 -4.10 1.99 -10.57
N PHE A 192 -5.09 1.71 -11.42
CA PHE A 192 -6.08 2.70 -11.81
C PHE A 192 -7.33 2.67 -10.95
N GLY A 193 -7.77 1.54 -10.41
CA GLY A 193 -8.98 1.41 -9.57
C GLY A 193 -10.22 2.15 -10.08
N ASN A 194 -10.33 3.45 -9.82
CA ASN A 194 -11.38 4.34 -10.32
C ASN A 194 -10.87 5.45 -11.27
N GLN A 195 -11.77 6.23 -11.85
CA GLN A 195 -11.39 7.29 -12.80
C GLN A 195 -10.46 8.34 -12.17
N ASN A 196 -10.66 8.73 -10.90
CA ASN A 196 -9.78 9.67 -10.21
C ASN A 196 -8.35 9.16 -10.07
N GLN A 197 -8.17 7.89 -9.68
CA GLN A 197 -6.85 7.25 -9.57
C GLN A 197 -6.15 7.13 -10.93
N ARG A 198 -6.90 6.89 -12.01
CA ARG A 198 -6.38 6.95 -13.38
C ARG A 198 -5.88 8.35 -13.73
N ASP A 199 -6.63 9.40 -13.39
CA ASP A 199 -6.26 10.78 -13.66
C ASP A 199 -5.07 11.25 -12.80
N VAL A 200 -5.00 10.79 -11.55
CA VAL A 200 -3.82 10.95 -10.68
C VAL A 200 -2.58 10.30 -11.30
N MET A 201 -2.70 9.06 -11.80
CA MET A 201 -1.59 8.38 -12.46
C MET A 201 -1.15 9.10 -13.75
N LYS A 202 -2.12 9.59 -14.53
CA LYS A 202 -1.85 10.40 -15.72
C LYS A 202 -1.13 11.71 -15.39
N ALA A 203 -1.44 12.34 -14.26
CA ALA A 203 -0.74 13.53 -13.77
C ALA A 203 0.68 13.21 -13.26
N ALA A 204 0.89 12.03 -12.69
CA ALA A 204 2.19 11.60 -12.16
C ALA A 204 3.21 11.31 -13.28
N MET A 205 2.74 10.92 -14.46
CA MET A 205 3.56 10.44 -15.58
C MET A 205 3.70 11.45 -16.71
N SER A 206 4.71 11.30 -17.57
CA SER A 206 4.68 11.89 -18.90
C SER A 206 3.58 11.21 -19.75
N PRO A 207 3.09 11.85 -20.83
CA PRO A 207 2.14 11.22 -21.74
C PRO A 207 2.65 9.89 -22.32
N GLN A 208 3.96 9.78 -22.58
CA GLN A 208 4.57 8.55 -23.07
C GLN A 208 4.60 7.46 -22.00
N GLN A 209 5.06 7.76 -20.78
CA GLN A 209 5.06 6.80 -19.67
C GLN A 209 3.65 6.27 -19.38
N PHE A 210 2.64 7.15 -19.41
CA PHE A 210 1.26 6.72 -19.21
C PHE A 210 0.77 5.80 -20.33
N ARG A 211 1.12 6.09 -21.60
CA ARG A 211 0.84 5.19 -22.73
C ARG A 211 1.51 3.83 -22.55
N ASN A 212 2.81 3.82 -22.26
CA ASN A 212 3.60 2.60 -22.01
C ASN A 212 2.94 1.75 -20.92
N LEU A 213 2.56 2.35 -19.79
CA LEU A 213 1.87 1.66 -18.72
C LEU A 213 0.53 1.06 -19.18
N THR A 214 -0.27 1.82 -19.95
CA THR A 214 -1.56 1.31 -20.44
C THR A 214 -1.41 0.19 -21.47
N ASP A 215 -0.45 0.30 -22.38
CA ASP A 215 -0.17 -0.72 -23.40
C ASP A 215 0.36 -2.00 -22.74
N PHE A 216 1.22 -1.86 -21.72
CA PHE A 216 1.69 -2.99 -20.93
C PHE A 216 0.54 -3.75 -20.24
N MET A 217 -0.40 -3.05 -19.61
CA MET A 217 -1.57 -3.70 -19.00
C MET A 217 -2.42 -4.46 -20.04
N GLU A 218 -2.54 -3.91 -21.25
CA GLU A 218 -3.25 -4.57 -22.35
C GLU A 218 -2.52 -5.83 -22.83
N VAL A 219 -1.19 -5.76 -22.95
CA VAL A 219 -0.36 -6.92 -23.27
C VAL A 219 -0.54 -8.02 -22.22
N LEU A 220 -0.49 -7.68 -20.92
CA LEU A 220 -0.73 -8.64 -19.83
C LEU A 220 -2.14 -9.26 -19.88
N GLN A 221 -3.14 -8.46 -20.26
CA GLN A 221 -4.50 -8.94 -20.38
C GLN A 221 -4.62 -9.94 -21.55
N LYS A 222 -3.99 -9.64 -22.69
CA LYS A 222 -3.94 -10.55 -23.84
C LYS A 222 -3.25 -11.87 -23.50
N THR A 223 -2.15 -11.84 -22.75
CA THR A 223 -1.48 -13.07 -22.31
C THR A 223 -2.30 -13.85 -21.29
N GLY A 224 -2.98 -13.17 -20.35
CA GLY A 224 -3.86 -13.83 -19.38
C GLY A 224 -5.00 -14.61 -20.03
N LEU A 225 -5.58 -14.09 -21.11
CA LEU A 225 -6.61 -14.79 -21.91
C LEU A 225 -6.10 -16.09 -22.55
N THR A 226 -4.81 -16.16 -22.86
CA THR A 226 -4.19 -17.36 -23.43
C THR A 226 -4.01 -18.42 -22.34
N PHE A 227 -3.48 -18.04 -21.17
CA PHE A 227 -3.33 -18.96 -20.04
C PHE A 227 -4.66 -19.42 -19.44
N ALA A 228 -5.70 -18.59 -19.44
CA ALA A 228 -7.00 -18.94 -18.88
C ALA A 228 -7.74 -20.04 -19.67
N LYS A 229 -7.44 -20.20 -20.96
CA LYS A 229 -8.06 -21.24 -21.82
C LYS A 229 -7.32 -22.56 -21.80
N GLU A 230 -6.04 -22.55 -21.45
CA GLU A 230 -5.30 -23.75 -21.08
C GLU A 230 -5.68 -24.08 -19.63
N SER A 231 -6.79 -24.80 -19.49
CA SER A 231 -7.39 -25.32 -18.26
C SER A 231 -6.52 -25.17 -17.00
N ALA A 232 -7.02 -24.46 -15.97
CA ALA A 232 -6.44 -24.48 -14.64
C ALA A 232 -6.24 -25.91 -14.09
N THR A 233 -6.99 -26.88 -14.62
CA THR A 233 -6.81 -28.32 -14.34
C THR A 233 -5.56 -28.89 -15.01
N ALA A 234 -5.17 -28.42 -16.20
CA ALA A 234 -3.92 -28.83 -16.86
C ALA A 234 -2.70 -28.29 -16.10
N THR A 235 -2.75 -27.05 -15.62
CA THR A 235 -1.69 -26.49 -14.77
C THR A 235 -1.62 -27.21 -13.42
N ARG A 236 -2.76 -27.45 -12.75
CA ARG A 236 -2.79 -28.26 -11.51
C ARG A 236 -2.36 -29.71 -11.72
N GLN A 237 -2.69 -30.33 -12.85
CA GLN A 237 -2.22 -31.68 -13.17
C GLN A 237 -0.72 -31.68 -13.44
N ALA A 238 -0.17 -30.66 -14.07
CA ALA A 238 1.26 -30.51 -14.24
C ALA A 238 1.99 -30.30 -12.89
N GLU A 239 1.41 -29.51 -12.00
CA GLU A 239 1.91 -29.22 -10.65
C GLU A 239 1.81 -30.46 -9.74
N LEU A 240 0.68 -31.18 -9.75
CA LEU A 240 0.51 -32.46 -9.07
C LEU A 240 1.50 -33.51 -9.61
N ARG A 241 1.69 -33.60 -10.92
CA ARG A 241 2.69 -34.50 -11.52
C ARG A 241 4.14 -34.09 -11.19
N ALA A 242 4.40 -32.81 -10.93
CA ALA A 242 5.71 -32.35 -10.50
C ALA A 242 5.96 -32.71 -9.02
N LEU A 243 4.97 -32.48 -8.14
CA LEU A 243 5.00 -32.86 -6.72
C LEU A 243 5.04 -34.39 -6.52
N GLU A 244 4.28 -35.16 -7.30
CA GLU A 244 4.31 -36.63 -7.31
C GLU A 244 5.69 -37.15 -7.72
N ARG A 245 6.40 -36.43 -8.60
CA ARG A 245 7.77 -36.78 -8.96
C ARG A 245 8.77 -36.33 -7.93
N GLU A 246 8.59 -35.16 -7.31
CA GLU A 246 9.47 -34.68 -6.24
C GLU A 246 9.39 -35.60 -4.99
N THR A 247 8.20 -36.14 -4.72
CA THR A 247 7.99 -37.20 -3.71
C THR A 247 8.46 -38.60 -4.16
N GLN A 248 8.57 -38.88 -5.47
CA GLN A 248 9.14 -40.13 -6.00
C GLN A 248 10.66 -40.06 -6.30
N MET A 249 11.26 -38.86 -6.32
CA MET A 249 12.67 -38.62 -6.66
C MET A 249 13.62 -38.81 -5.48
N GLU A 250 13.15 -39.22 -4.31
CA GLU A 250 14.03 -39.70 -3.24
C GLU A 250 14.53 -41.14 -3.48
N VAL A 251 14.07 -41.84 -4.54
CA VAL A 251 14.49 -43.24 -4.79
C VAL A 251 14.98 -43.59 -6.21
N LEU A 252 14.84 -42.78 -7.27
CA LEU A 252 15.41 -43.17 -8.58
C LEU A 252 16.08 -42.07 -9.39
N THR A 253 17.36 -42.32 -9.68
CA THR A 253 18.28 -41.58 -10.54
C THR A 253 18.06 -41.90 -12.02
N ILE A 254 18.16 -40.85 -12.85
CA ILE A 254 18.76 -40.80 -14.20
C ILE A 254 18.08 -41.57 -15.36
N ALA A 255 17.96 -40.86 -16.49
CA ALA A 255 17.67 -41.31 -17.86
C ALA A 255 16.22 -41.66 -18.20
N THR A 256 15.49 -40.69 -18.79
CA THR A 256 14.81 -40.80 -20.11
C THR A 256 13.75 -39.69 -20.30
N SER A 257 14.12 -38.60 -20.99
CA SER A 257 13.32 -37.98 -22.07
C SER A 257 13.88 -36.60 -22.45
N PRO A 258 14.37 -36.41 -23.68
CA PRO A 258 14.78 -35.09 -24.20
C PRO A 258 13.58 -34.25 -24.72
N PHE A 259 12.35 -34.75 -24.61
CA PHE A 259 11.15 -34.03 -25.02
C PHE A 259 10.50 -33.36 -23.81
N ARG A 260 11.06 -32.21 -23.41
CA ARG A 260 10.34 -31.23 -22.59
C ARG A 260 9.17 -30.72 -23.45
N THR A 261 7.93 -31.11 -23.13
CA THR A 261 6.76 -30.60 -23.85
C THR A 261 6.62 -29.09 -23.62
N PRO A 262 6.24 -28.29 -24.64
CA PRO A 262 6.12 -26.82 -24.56
C PRO A 262 5.29 -26.35 -23.35
N GLU A 263 4.29 -27.14 -22.97
CA GLU A 263 3.36 -26.92 -21.85
C GLU A 263 4.06 -26.79 -20.49
N ARG A 264 5.13 -27.57 -20.22
CA ARG A 264 5.89 -27.47 -18.95
C ARG A 264 6.66 -26.17 -18.85
N THR A 265 7.31 -25.77 -19.93
CA THR A 265 8.05 -24.51 -20.03
C THR A 265 7.16 -23.30 -19.77
N ILE A 266 5.90 -23.33 -20.20
CA ILE A 266 4.96 -22.25 -19.98
C ILE A 266 4.54 -22.14 -18.51
N ALA A 267 4.20 -23.26 -17.86
CA ALA A 267 3.86 -23.28 -16.43
C ALA A 267 5.04 -22.85 -15.54
N ASP A 268 6.26 -23.30 -15.86
CA ASP A 268 7.48 -22.91 -15.14
C ASP A 268 7.82 -21.43 -15.35
N ARG A 269 7.59 -20.89 -16.55
CA ARG A 269 7.69 -19.44 -16.83
C ARG A 269 6.63 -18.64 -16.06
N VAL A 270 5.39 -19.12 -15.99
CA VAL A 270 4.34 -18.47 -15.20
C VAL A 270 4.65 -18.54 -13.69
N ASN A 271 5.28 -19.60 -13.21
CA ASN A 271 5.76 -19.67 -11.83
C ASN A 271 6.96 -18.74 -11.58
N ALA A 272 7.88 -18.58 -12.53
CA ALA A 272 8.95 -17.59 -12.42
C ALA A 272 8.43 -16.13 -12.41
N LEU A 273 7.28 -15.85 -13.05
CA LEU A 273 6.57 -14.57 -12.90
C LEU A 273 6.13 -14.31 -11.46
N ARG A 274 5.90 -15.35 -10.64
CA ARG A 274 5.53 -15.21 -9.22
C ARG A 274 6.71 -14.67 -8.38
N PHE A 275 7.96 -15.00 -8.67
CA PHE A 275 9.09 -14.72 -7.75
C PHE A 275 9.80 -13.36 -8.02
N GLY A 276 9.29 -12.28 -7.41
CA GLY A 276 10.03 -11.07 -7.02
C GLY A 276 10.72 -10.18 -8.09
N ARG A 277 11.72 -10.69 -8.83
CA ARG A 277 12.63 -9.88 -9.67
C ARG A 277 11.92 -9.17 -10.82
N GLY A 278 10.94 -9.83 -11.45
CA GLY A 278 10.20 -9.27 -12.57
C GLY A 278 9.42 -7.98 -12.25
N ALA A 279 9.03 -7.74 -10.99
CA ALA A 279 8.29 -6.53 -10.63
C ALA A 279 9.17 -5.26 -10.71
N ARG A 280 10.47 -5.38 -10.40
CA ARG A 280 11.42 -4.26 -10.48
C ARG A 280 11.75 -3.94 -11.94
N GLU A 281 12.16 -4.94 -12.71
CA GLU A 281 12.48 -4.78 -14.13
C GLU A 281 11.27 -4.29 -14.93
N LEU A 282 10.08 -4.75 -14.55
CA LEU A 282 8.85 -4.26 -15.14
C LEU A 282 8.60 -2.78 -14.89
N ALA A 283 8.67 -2.36 -13.61
CA ALA A 283 8.43 -0.97 -13.25
C ALA A 283 9.47 -0.05 -13.90
N GLU A 284 10.69 -0.54 -14.10
CA GLU A 284 11.75 0.15 -14.83
C GLU A 284 11.42 0.28 -16.33
N LYS A 285 11.09 -0.82 -17.01
CA LYS A 285 10.71 -0.82 -18.43
C LYS A 285 9.47 0.03 -18.71
N ILE A 286 8.45 0.02 -17.84
CA ILE A 286 7.25 0.85 -18.04
C ILE A 286 7.60 2.35 -18.07
N LEU A 287 8.56 2.77 -17.24
CA LEU A 287 8.93 4.17 -17.10
C LEU A 287 10.00 4.61 -18.10
N ASP A 288 10.63 3.66 -18.79
CA ASP A 288 11.57 3.89 -19.87
C ASP A 288 10.84 4.43 -21.12
N PRO A 289 11.26 5.57 -21.69
CA PRO A 289 10.70 6.09 -22.94
C PRO A 289 10.82 5.11 -24.13
N GLU A 290 11.88 4.31 -24.21
CA GLU A 290 12.16 3.41 -25.34
C GLU A 290 11.26 2.18 -25.37
N ALA A 291 10.82 1.71 -24.19
CA ALA A 291 9.94 0.56 -24.05
C ALA A 291 8.59 0.73 -24.78
N GLY A 292 8.19 1.95 -25.09
CA GLY A 292 6.95 2.22 -25.82
C GLY A 292 6.91 1.58 -27.20
N ALA A 293 8.02 1.59 -27.93
CA ALA A 293 8.10 0.99 -29.26
C ALA A 293 8.01 -0.55 -29.19
N GLU A 294 8.70 -1.14 -28.21
CA GLU A 294 8.66 -2.58 -27.96
C GLU A 294 7.27 -3.06 -27.54
N LEU A 295 6.63 -2.37 -26.58
CA LEU A 295 5.26 -2.68 -26.13
C LEU A 295 4.24 -2.52 -27.26
N ALA A 296 4.38 -1.48 -28.10
CA ALA A 296 3.52 -1.29 -29.26
C ALA A 296 3.67 -2.43 -30.29
N ARG A 297 4.89 -2.94 -30.50
CA ARG A 297 5.14 -4.12 -31.33
C ARG A 297 4.48 -5.36 -30.74
N ILE A 298 4.69 -5.62 -29.45
CA ILE A 298 4.16 -6.79 -28.74
C ILE A 298 2.62 -6.79 -28.73
N LYS A 299 2.01 -5.62 -28.54
CA LYS A 299 0.55 -5.45 -28.56
C LYS A 299 -0.09 -5.85 -29.89
N ARG A 300 0.65 -5.80 -31.01
CA ARG A 300 0.17 -6.22 -32.35
C ARG A 300 0.26 -7.73 -32.57
N LEU A 301 1.03 -8.44 -31.75
CA LEU A 301 1.16 -9.89 -31.85
C LEU A 301 -0.18 -10.57 -31.50
N SER A 302 -0.41 -11.74 -32.11
CA SER A 302 -1.60 -12.54 -31.79
C SER A 302 -1.55 -12.97 -30.33
N PRO A 303 -2.67 -12.93 -29.57
CA PRO A 303 -2.73 -13.39 -28.19
C PRO A 303 -2.15 -14.79 -27.98
N ARG A 304 -2.22 -15.65 -29.00
CA ARG A 304 -1.77 -17.05 -28.98
C ARG A 304 -0.39 -17.28 -29.58
N SER A 305 0.31 -16.24 -30.04
CA SER A 305 1.62 -16.41 -30.66
C SER A 305 2.69 -16.72 -29.60
N GLU A 306 3.61 -17.63 -29.92
CA GLU A 306 4.79 -17.88 -29.09
C GLU A 306 5.63 -16.61 -28.91
N ASP A 307 5.72 -15.78 -29.94
CA ASP A 307 6.41 -14.48 -29.90
C ASP A 307 5.87 -13.56 -28.79
N LEU A 308 4.55 -13.51 -28.60
CA LEU A 308 3.94 -12.72 -27.52
C LEU A 308 4.33 -13.27 -26.16
N ILE A 309 4.22 -14.59 -25.98
CA ILE A 309 4.54 -15.27 -24.72
C ILE A 309 6.03 -15.07 -24.38
N ASN A 310 6.92 -15.25 -25.36
CA ASN A 310 8.35 -15.06 -25.21
C ASN A 310 8.70 -13.59 -24.90
N SER A 311 8.12 -12.64 -25.63
CA SER A 311 8.38 -11.21 -25.39
C SER A 311 7.93 -10.76 -24.00
N VAL A 312 6.77 -11.26 -23.54
CA VAL A 312 6.27 -10.95 -22.19
C VAL A 312 7.14 -11.62 -21.11
N ALA A 313 7.62 -12.84 -21.35
CA ALA A 313 8.55 -13.51 -20.44
C ALA A 313 9.88 -12.74 -20.30
N VAL A 314 10.44 -12.24 -21.41
CA VAL A 314 11.64 -11.40 -21.43
C VAL A 314 11.42 -10.09 -20.67
N ILE A 315 10.29 -9.41 -20.90
CA ILE A 315 9.96 -8.15 -20.19
C ILE A 315 9.85 -8.36 -18.68
N LEU A 316 9.34 -9.51 -18.27
CA LEU A 316 9.11 -9.81 -16.86
C LEU A 316 10.34 -10.45 -16.19
N GLY A 317 11.50 -10.44 -16.84
CA GLY A 317 12.73 -11.00 -16.28
C GLY A 317 12.70 -12.51 -16.09
N VAL A 318 11.77 -13.18 -16.79
CA VAL A 318 11.59 -14.62 -16.76
C VAL A 318 12.25 -15.21 -18.00
N THR A 319 13.56 -15.08 -18.06
CA THR A 319 14.35 -15.86 -19.02
C THR A 319 14.98 -17.02 -18.27
N ALA A 320 14.67 -18.24 -18.70
CA ALA A 320 15.55 -19.37 -18.43
C ALA A 320 16.91 -19.09 -19.11
N PRO A 321 18.04 -19.57 -18.58
CA PRO A 321 19.37 -19.36 -19.16
C PRO A 321 19.44 -19.67 -20.66
N GLU A 322 18.68 -20.68 -21.10
CA GLU A 322 18.63 -21.19 -22.47
C GLU A 322 17.97 -20.21 -23.48
N THR A 323 17.12 -19.27 -23.05
CA THR A 323 16.44 -18.31 -23.96
C THR A 323 17.28 -17.08 -24.31
N ILE A 324 18.28 -16.73 -23.49
CA ILE A 324 19.17 -15.60 -23.77
C ILE A 324 20.01 -15.89 -25.02
N GLU A 325 20.49 -17.12 -25.16
CA GLU A 325 21.25 -17.57 -26.33
C GLU A 325 20.40 -17.59 -27.60
N ALA A 326 19.12 -18.02 -27.52
CA ALA A 326 18.23 -18.05 -28.67
C ALA A 326 17.85 -16.64 -29.17
N VAL A 327 17.56 -15.69 -28.26
CA VAL A 327 17.20 -14.31 -28.63
C VAL A 327 18.42 -13.54 -29.15
N GLN A 328 19.60 -13.75 -28.56
CA GLN A 328 20.85 -13.17 -29.06
C GLN A 328 21.25 -13.75 -30.43
N GLY A 329 20.98 -15.05 -30.66
CA GLY A 329 21.17 -15.69 -31.97
C GLY A 329 20.28 -15.11 -33.08
N ILE A 330 19.01 -14.84 -32.78
CA ILE A 330 18.06 -14.23 -33.74
C ILE A 330 18.47 -12.78 -34.07
N THR A 331 18.95 -12.03 -33.08
CA THR A 331 19.36 -10.62 -33.27
C THR A 331 20.61 -10.50 -34.14
N ASN A 332 21.56 -11.45 -34.01
CA ASN A 332 22.77 -11.48 -34.84
C ASN A 332 22.53 -11.97 -36.27
N GLN A 333 21.48 -12.76 -36.53
CA GLN A 333 21.12 -13.18 -37.90
C GLN A 333 20.37 -12.11 -38.69
N GLN A 334 19.79 -11.09 -38.03
CA GLN A 334 19.14 -9.96 -38.70
C GLN A 334 20.09 -8.78 -38.98
N ALA A 335 21.33 -8.85 -38.49
CA ALA A 335 22.38 -7.84 -38.69
C ALA A 335 23.46 -8.26 -39.71
N GLN A 336 23.27 -9.40 -40.39
CA GLN A 336 24.02 -9.83 -41.57
C GLN A 336 23.10 -9.78 -42.80
#